data_AF-A0AAD7UJK7-F1
#
_entry.id   AF-A0AAD7UJK7-F1
#
_cell.length_a   1.000
_cell.length_b   1.000
_cell.length_c   1.000
_cell.angle_alpha   90.00
_cell.angle_beta   90.00
_cell.angle_gamma   90.00
#
_symmetry.space_group_name_H-M   'P 1'
#
loop_
_entity.id
_entity.type
_entity.pdbx_description
1 polymer ?
#
loop_
_entity_poly.entity_id
_entity_poly.type
_entity_poly.pdbx_seq_one_letter_code
_entity_poly.pdbx_strand_id
1 'polypeptide(L)'
;MDPQTAKQLREAKALLDEGVLTEEEFKTTKAEILDKAKQRNSVEPALKKPKTGLVLEDCGAEGVLVSGDTWKAKDLLRQLGGTWSKGVGAWVLSAGTADSVATGLETAGFGVERKTGNLAARTEALEASKAEAVAKTNAAATLQVEPHKRAIIVKGETRKVSDALKALGGKWNRTLGGWVFSQKQQHRVVEVLKADPTNTVTLDDALDSATSAAEKKTDHPATAELKSKHQSVASTKRHHDEDEAQPKEDA
;
A
#
# COMPACT_ATOMS: atom_id res chain seq x y z
N MET A 1 -14.80 -30.83 -30.74
CA MET A 1 -16.26 -30.95 -30.51
C MET A 1 -16.44 -31.55 -29.13
N ASP A 2 -17.28 -30.96 -28.30
CA ASP A 2 -17.48 -31.43 -26.92
C ASP A 2 -18.14 -32.82 -26.88
N PRO A 3 -17.73 -33.74 -25.98
CA PRO A 3 -18.27 -35.10 -25.91
C PRO A 3 -19.78 -35.14 -25.66
N GLN A 4 -20.35 -34.16 -24.95
CA GLN A 4 -21.79 -34.06 -24.72
C GLN A 4 -22.52 -33.68 -26.02
N THR A 5 -21.98 -32.74 -26.82
CA THR A 5 -22.53 -32.40 -28.14
C THR A 5 -22.51 -33.60 -29.08
N ALA A 6 -21.41 -34.38 -29.08
CA ALA A 6 -21.31 -35.58 -29.89
C ALA A 6 -22.35 -36.65 -29.48
N LYS A 7 -22.62 -36.81 -28.18
CA LYS A 7 -23.66 -37.70 -27.67
C LYS A 7 -25.06 -37.28 -28.15
N GLN A 8 -25.39 -35.99 -28.01
CA GLN A 8 -26.69 -35.44 -28.43
C GLN A 8 -26.95 -35.62 -29.94
N LEU A 9 -25.92 -35.45 -30.78
CA LEU A 9 -26.05 -35.69 -32.21
C LEU A 9 -26.25 -37.16 -32.58
N ARG A 10 -25.67 -38.10 -31.80
CA ARG A 10 -25.90 -39.54 -32.01
C ARG A 10 -27.32 -39.93 -31.61
N GLU A 11 -27.82 -39.43 -30.48
CA GLU A 11 -29.21 -39.68 -30.05
C GLU A 11 -30.22 -39.11 -31.05
N ALA A 12 -30.02 -37.88 -31.52
CA ALA A 12 -30.88 -37.29 -32.55
C ALA A 12 -30.86 -38.09 -33.85
N LYS A 13 -29.70 -38.67 -34.22
CA LYS A 13 -29.60 -39.53 -35.41
C LYS A 13 -30.31 -40.88 -35.20
N ALA A 14 -30.19 -41.48 -34.01
CA ALA A 14 -30.87 -42.74 -33.70
C ALA A 14 -32.41 -42.59 -33.82
N LEU A 15 -32.97 -41.46 -33.36
CA LEU A 15 -34.39 -41.16 -33.50
C LEU A 15 -34.85 -40.96 -34.96
N LEU A 16 -33.97 -40.45 -35.83
CA LEU A 16 -34.22 -40.39 -37.27
C LEU A 16 -34.24 -41.80 -37.90
N ASP A 17 -33.28 -42.65 -37.53
CA ASP A 17 -33.17 -44.02 -38.03
C ASP A 17 -34.36 -44.91 -37.56
N GLU A 18 -34.93 -44.62 -36.38
CA GLU A 18 -36.15 -45.26 -35.86
C GLU A 18 -37.45 -44.71 -36.48
N GLY A 19 -37.38 -43.66 -37.30
CA GLY A 19 -38.55 -43.01 -37.91
C GLY A 19 -39.40 -42.18 -36.95
N VAL A 20 -38.86 -41.86 -35.76
CA VAL A 20 -39.52 -41.01 -34.76
C VAL A 20 -39.43 -39.53 -35.15
N LEU A 21 -38.35 -39.14 -35.83
CA LEU A 21 -38.13 -37.80 -36.36
C LEU A 21 -38.13 -37.83 -37.90
N THR A 22 -38.68 -36.79 -38.51
CA THR A 22 -38.50 -36.54 -39.94
C THR A 22 -37.14 -35.91 -40.25
N GLU A 23 -36.67 -35.96 -41.50
CA GLU A 23 -35.39 -35.37 -41.90
C GLU A 23 -35.31 -33.85 -41.63
N GLU A 24 -36.44 -33.13 -41.73
CA GLU A 24 -36.48 -31.68 -41.49
C GLU A 24 -36.34 -31.34 -40.00
N GLU A 25 -36.99 -32.10 -39.13
CA GLU A 25 -36.87 -31.95 -37.68
C GLU A 25 -35.46 -32.32 -37.20
N PHE A 26 -34.84 -33.35 -37.80
CA PHE A 26 -33.45 -33.70 -37.52
C PHE A 26 -32.48 -32.56 -37.89
N LYS A 27 -32.65 -31.93 -39.07
CA LYS A 27 -31.83 -30.79 -39.49
C LYS A 27 -31.94 -29.63 -38.51
N THR A 28 -33.16 -29.32 -38.06
CA THR A 28 -33.43 -28.24 -37.10
C THR A 28 -32.79 -28.53 -35.74
N THR A 29 -33.00 -29.74 -35.20
CA THR A 29 -32.43 -30.18 -33.92
C THR A 29 -30.90 -30.17 -33.96
N LYS A 30 -30.31 -30.63 -35.07
CA LYS A 30 -28.86 -30.59 -35.29
C LYS A 30 -28.31 -29.17 -35.30
N ALA A 31 -28.99 -28.23 -35.96
CA ALA A 31 -28.59 -26.83 -36.00
C ALA A 31 -28.65 -26.19 -34.60
N GLU A 32 -29.69 -26.47 -33.82
CA GLU A 32 -29.85 -25.99 -32.45
C GLU A 32 -28.74 -26.54 -31.52
N ILE A 33 -28.43 -27.83 -31.61
CA ILE A 33 -27.35 -28.45 -30.83
C ILE A 33 -26.00 -27.79 -31.15
N LEU A 34 -25.73 -27.50 -32.42
CA LEU A 34 -24.50 -26.84 -32.87
C LEU A 34 -24.43 -25.37 -32.44
N ASP A 35 -25.53 -24.63 -32.53
CA ASP A 35 -25.57 -23.23 -32.08
C ASP A 35 -25.38 -23.13 -30.56
N LYS A 36 -26.04 -24.00 -29.80
CA LYS A 36 -25.88 -24.11 -28.34
C LYS A 36 -24.45 -24.48 -27.95
N ALA A 37 -23.77 -25.32 -28.73
CA ALA A 37 -22.35 -25.62 -28.53
C ALA A 37 -21.46 -24.41 -28.83
N LYS A 38 -21.79 -23.61 -29.85
CA LYS A 38 -21.09 -22.36 -30.18
C LYS A 38 -21.26 -21.31 -29.07
N GLN A 39 -22.46 -21.19 -28.51
CA GLN A 39 -22.74 -20.31 -27.37
C GLN A 39 -21.98 -20.74 -26.12
N ARG A 40 -21.95 -22.04 -25.78
CA ARG A 40 -21.15 -22.54 -24.63
C ARG A 40 -19.66 -22.22 -24.79
N ASN A 41 -19.10 -22.36 -25.98
CA ASN A 41 -17.71 -21.98 -26.25
C ASN A 41 -17.47 -20.45 -26.28
N SER A 42 -18.51 -19.65 -26.41
CA SER A 42 -18.41 -18.18 -26.47
C SER A 42 -18.70 -17.48 -25.14
N VAL A 43 -19.35 -18.17 -24.19
CA VAL A 43 -19.79 -17.59 -22.91
C VAL A 43 -18.81 -17.84 -21.76
N GLU A 44 -17.84 -18.74 -21.93
CA GLU A 44 -16.74 -18.86 -20.97
C GLU A 44 -15.47 -18.26 -21.59
N PRO A 45 -15.27 -16.92 -21.54
CA PRO A 45 -13.92 -16.40 -21.69
C PRO A 45 -13.15 -17.06 -20.55
N ALA A 46 -12.34 -18.07 -20.88
CA ALA A 46 -11.50 -18.77 -19.94
C ALA A 46 -10.97 -17.71 -18.98
N LEU A 47 -11.44 -17.75 -17.73
CA LEU A 47 -11.05 -16.85 -16.67
C LEU A 47 -9.55 -17.08 -16.52
N LYS A 48 -8.76 -16.38 -17.34
CA LYS A 48 -7.35 -16.16 -17.11
C LYS A 48 -7.39 -15.49 -15.77
N LYS A 49 -7.12 -16.28 -14.72
CA LYS A 49 -7.07 -15.82 -13.34
C LYS A 49 -6.43 -14.43 -13.42
N PRO A 50 -7.17 -13.37 -13.06
CA PRO A 50 -6.64 -12.02 -13.23
C PRO A 50 -5.28 -12.06 -12.56
N LYS A 51 -4.22 -11.72 -13.29
CA LYS A 51 -2.85 -11.82 -12.76
C LYS A 51 -2.86 -11.07 -11.44
N THR A 52 -2.91 -11.82 -10.34
CA THR A 52 -3.08 -11.32 -8.98
C THR A 52 -1.79 -10.61 -8.65
N GLY A 53 -1.82 -9.29 -8.81
CA GLY A 53 -0.66 -8.44 -8.65
C GLY A 53 -0.91 -7.33 -7.64
N LEU A 54 -2.16 -7.07 -7.26
CA LEU A 54 -2.51 -6.02 -6.32
C LEU A 54 -2.93 -6.63 -4.98
N VAL A 55 -2.29 -6.16 -3.93
CA VAL A 55 -2.65 -6.47 -2.55
C VAL A 55 -3.26 -5.22 -1.96
N LEU A 56 -4.52 -5.32 -1.53
CA LEU A 56 -5.25 -4.27 -0.83
C LEU A 56 -5.26 -4.62 0.64
N GLU A 57 -4.65 -3.78 1.45
CA GLU A 57 -4.53 -3.94 2.89
C GLU A 57 -5.36 -2.86 3.59
N ASP A 58 -6.39 -3.27 4.34
CA ASP A 58 -7.21 -2.36 5.13
C ASP A 58 -6.57 -2.14 6.49
N CYS A 59 -6.18 -0.89 6.75
CA CYS A 59 -5.49 -0.46 7.97
C CYS A 59 -6.43 0.26 8.94
N GLY A 60 -7.74 0.18 8.73
CA GLY A 60 -8.75 0.80 9.59
C GLY A 60 -8.69 2.32 9.53
N ALA A 61 -8.49 2.97 10.68
CA ALA A 61 -8.49 4.43 10.80
C ALA A 61 -7.31 5.10 10.06
N GLU A 62 -6.23 4.37 9.82
CA GLU A 62 -5.03 4.87 9.15
C GLU A 62 -5.19 4.94 7.62
N GLY A 63 -6.21 4.29 7.06
CA GLY A 63 -6.47 4.26 5.62
C GLY A 63 -6.39 2.89 4.98
N VAL A 64 -6.22 2.89 3.66
CA VAL A 64 -6.09 1.67 2.85
C VAL A 64 -4.78 1.73 2.09
N LEU A 65 -4.03 0.63 2.12
CA LEU A 65 -2.80 0.48 1.36
C LEU A 65 -3.02 -0.41 0.14
N VAL A 66 -2.57 0.04 -1.02
CA VAL A 66 -2.55 -0.78 -2.24
C VAL A 66 -1.10 -0.95 -2.70
N SER A 67 -0.62 -2.18 -2.71
CA SER A 67 0.75 -2.55 -3.05
C SER A 67 0.81 -3.62 -4.16
N GLY A 68 2.00 -3.84 -4.72
CA GLY A 68 2.25 -4.77 -5.83
C GLY A 68 2.41 -4.07 -7.19
N ASP A 69 1.98 -4.69 -8.30
CA ASP A 69 2.11 -4.14 -9.66
C ASP A 69 1.06 -3.05 -9.93
N THR A 70 1.19 -1.93 -9.22
CA THR A 70 0.24 -0.81 -9.23
C THR A 70 0.38 0.10 -10.44
N TRP A 71 1.38 -0.12 -11.31
CA TRP A 71 1.67 0.80 -12.42
C TRP A 71 0.47 0.93 -13.38
N LYS A 72 -0.20 -0.18 -13.67
CA LYS A 72 -1.37 -0.21 -14.55
C LYS A 72 -2.64 0.35 -13.92
N ALA A 73 -2.72 0.34 -12.59
CA ALA A 73 -3.85 0.87 -11.83
C ALA A 73 -3.61 2.30 -11.31
N LYS A 74 -2.45 2.91 -11.63
CA LYS A 74 -2.00 4.19 -11.07
C LYS A 74 -3.02 5.31 -11.24
N ASP A 75 -3.55 5.50 -12.45
CA ASP A 75 -4.46 6.63 -12.70
C ASP A 75 -5.81 6.43 -12.02
N LEU A 76 -6.29 5.19 -11.97
CA LEU A 76 -7.48 4.83 -11.20
C LEU A 76 -7.27 5.06 -9.70
N LEU A 77 -6.13 4.65 -9.14
CA LEU A 77 -5.80 4.88 -7.74
C LEU A 77 -5.70 6.37 -7.41
N ARG A 78 -5.19 7.21 -8.33
CA ARG A 78 -5.21 8.69 -8.17
C ARG A 78 -6.63 9.24 -8.22
N GLN A 79 -7.47 8.74 -9.13
CA GLN A 79 -8.86 9.16 -9.24
C GLN A 79 -9.67 8.82 -7.99
N LEU A 80 -9.32 7.71 -7.33
CA LEU A 80 -9.89 7.29 -6.04
C LEU A 80 -9.29 8.05 -4.83
N GLY A 81 -8.49 9.10 -5.06
CA GLY A 81 -7.89 9.91 -4.00
C GLY A 81 -6.61 9.34 -3.39
N GLY A 82 -6.05 8.28 -3.98
CA GLY A 82 -4.82 7.66 -3.52
C GLY A 82 -3.58 8.52 -3.80
N THR A 83 -2.61 8.46 -2.89
CA THR A 83 -1.29 9.09 -3.06
C THR A 83 -0.18 8.06 -2.87
N TRP A 84 0.82 8.08 -3.74
CA TRP A 84 1.98 7.17 -3.62
C TRP A 84 2.90 7.58 -2.46
N SER A 85 3.08 6.68 -1.49
CA SER A 85 4.04 6.86 -0.40
C SER A 85 5.34 6.14 -0.69
N LYS A 86 6.43 6.90 -0.91
CA LYS A 86 7.77 6.34 -1.17
C LYS A 86 8.36 5.58 0.02
N GLY A 87 7.96 5.93 1.25
CA GLY A 87 8.45 5.27 2.46
C GLY A 87 7.88 3.85 2.62
N VAL A 88 6.61 3.67 2.22
CA VAL A 88 5.90 2.38 2.32
C VAL A 88 6.00 1.58 1.02
N GLY A 89 6.26 2.26 -0.11
CA GLY A 89 6.27 1.62 -1.44
C GLY A 89 4.86 1.18 -1.87
N ALA A 90 3.84 1.95 -1.51
CA ALA A 90 2.44 1.64 -1.74
C ALA A 90 1.61 2.91 -1.95
N TRP A 91 0.41 2.75 -2.55
CA TRP A 91 -0.61 3.78 -2.58
C TRP A 91 -1.33 3.83 -1.24
N VAL A 92 -1.47 5.03 -0.68
CA VAL A 92 -2.22 5.28 0.55
C VAL A 92 -3.52 5.98 0.17
N LEU A 93 -4.65 5.45 0.62
CA LEU A 93 -5.98 6.04 0.46
C LEU A 93 -6.60 6.30 1.84
N SER A 94 -7.61 7.16 1.89
CA SER A 94 -8.32 7.51 3.12
C SER A 94 -9.04 6.31 3.76
N ALA A 95 -9.26 6.38 5.07
CA ALA A 95 -10.04 5.38 5.79
C ALA A 95 -11.47 5.26 5.23
N GLY A 96 -12.03 4.05 5.25
CA GLY A 96 -13.40 3.80 4.78
C GLY A 96 -13.58 3.71 3.26
N THR A 97 -12.52 3.86 2.45
CA THR A 97 -12.60 3.68 0.98
C THR A 97 -12.24 2.26 0.52
N ALA A 98 -12.05 1.30 1.43
CA ALA A 98 -11.55 -0.03 1.10
C ALA A 98 -12.44 -0.74 0.07
N ASP A 99 -13.75 -0.72 0.28
CA ASP A 99 -14.72 -1.37 -0.61
C ASP A 99 -14.85 -0.65 -1.96
N SER A 100 -14.83 0.69 -1.96
CA SER A 100 -14.86 1.47 -3.21
C SER A 100 -13.62 1.21 -4.06
N VAL A 101 -12.45 1.11 -3.43
CA VAL A 101 -11.18 0.83 -4.12
C VAL A 101 -11.17 -0.60 -4.65
N ALA A 102 -11.57 -1.58 -3.85
CA ALA A 102 -11.65 -2.97 -4.28
C ALA A 102 -12.62 -3.13 -5.46
N THR A 103 -13.82 -2.56 -5.36
CA THR A 103 -14.82 -2.60 -6.44
C THR A 103 -14.31 -1.91 -7.71
N GLY A 104 -13.67 -0.75 -7.58
CA GLY A 104 -13.10 -0.02 -8.71
C GLY A 104 -12.00 -0.81 -9.42
N LEU A 105 -11.13 -1.45 -8.66
CA LEU A 105 -10.06 -2.30 -9.20
C LEU A 105 -10.60 -3.58 -9.87
N GLU A 106 -11.58 -4.25 -9.24
CA GLU A 106 -12.23 -5.43 -9.81
C GLU A 106 -12.99 -5.11 -11.10
N THR A 107 -13.71 -3.97 -11.13
CA THR A 107 -14.42 -3.49 -12.33
C THR A 107 -13.46 -3.20 -13.48
N ALA A 108 -12.26 -2.70 -13.18
CA ALA A 108 -11.21 -2.48 -14.17
C ALA A 108 -10.44 -3.76 -14.55
N GLY A 109 -10.83 -4.93 -14.04
CA GLY A 109 -10.23 -6.23 -14.37
C GLY A 109 -8.94 -6.55 -13.63
N PHE A 110 -8.63 -5.82 -12.55
CA PHE A 110 -7.48 -6.14 -11.70
C PHE A 110 -7.84 -7.22 -10.66
N GLY A 111 -6.95 -8.19 -10.48
CA GLY A 111 -7.07 -9.17 -9.40
C GLY A 111 -6.58 -8.57 -8.10
N VAL A 112 -7.49 -8.40 -7.13
CA VAL A 112 -7.22 -7.81 -5.81
C VAL A 112 -7.22 -8.89 -4.74
N GLU A 113 -6.11 -9.03 -4.03
CA GLU A 113 -6.04 -9.83 -2.81
C GLU A 113 -6.30 -8.90 -1.62
N ARG A 114 -7.40 -9.12 -0.89
CA ARG A 114 -7.68 -8.37 0.35
C ARG A 114 -6.93 -8.98 1.53
N LYS A 115 -6.17 -8.17 2.25
CA LYS A 115 -5.55 -8.53 3.54
C LYS A 115 -6.06 -7.59 4.62
N THR A 116 -6.48 -8.15 5.73
CA THR A 116 -6.73 -7.37 6.94
C THR A 116 -5.40 -7.24 7.67
N GLY A 117 -4.77 -6.08 7.56
CA GLY A 117 -3.43 -5.83 8.10
C GLY A 117 -3.46 -4.81 9.21
N ASN A 118 -2.80 -5.11 10.33
CA ASN A 118 -2.56 -4.10 11.34
C ASN A 118 -1.32 -3.28 10.92
N LEU A 119 -1.56 -2.06 10.44
CA LEU A 119 -0.50 -1.17 9.97
C LEU A 119 0.56 -0.90 11.04
N ALA A 120 0.14 -0.82 12.32
CA ALA A 120 1.03 -0.60 13.45
C ALA A 120 2.10 -1.71 13.54
N ALA A 121 1.68 -2.97 13.40
CA ALA A 121 2.59 -4.12 13.41
C ALA A 121 3.56 -4.09 12.22
N ARG A 122 3.14 -3.51 11.08
CA ARG A 122 3.97 -3.43 9.88
C ARG A 122 4.98 -2.29 9.95
N THR A 123 4.61 -1.14 10.52
CA THR A 123 5.57 -0.08 10.85
C THR A 123 6.58 -0.53 11.89
N GLU A 124 6.16 -1.27 12.91
CA GLU A 124 7.08 -1.86 13.88
C GLU A 124 7.99 -2.91 13.24
N ALA A 125 7.47 -3.80 12.41
CA ALA A 125 8.28 -4.79 11.70
C ALA A 125 9.25 -4.13 10.70
N LEU A 126 8.86 -3.04 10.03
CA LEU A 126 9.73 -2.30 9.12
C LEU A 126 10.82 -1.55 9.89
N GLU A 127 10.50 -0.89 10.99
CA GLU A 127 11.49 -0.22 11.84
C GLU A 127 12.42 -1.23 12.53
N ALA A 128 11.90 -2.38 12.96
CA ALA A 128 12.68 -3.47 13.56
C ALA A 128 13.62 -4.13 12.52
N SER A 129 13.13 -4.44 11.32
CA SER A 129 13.98 -4.98 10.24
C SER A 129 15.01 -3.96 9.75
N LYS A 130 14.68 -2.67 9.78
CA LYS A 130 15.63 -1.59 9.49
C LYS A 130 16.69 -1.45 10.59
N ALA A 131 16.35 -1.67 11.86
CA ALA A 131 17.31 -1.72 12.95
C ALA A 131 18.21 -2.98 12.86
N GLU A 132 17.65 -4.14 12.49
CA GLU A 132 18.40 -5.40 12.39
C GLU A 132 19.33 -5.45 11.18
N ALA A 133 18.94 -4.81 10.06
CA ALA A 133 19.81 -4.66 8.89
C ALA A 133 21.03 -3.77 9.17
N VAL A 134 20.93 -2.88 10.16
CA VAL A 134 22.04 -2.01 10.58
C VAL A 134 23.03 -2.76 11.47
N ALA A 135 22.57 -3.72 12.29
CA ALA A 135 23.42 -4.43 13.26
C ALA A 135 24.37 -5.50 12.67
N LYS A 136 24.33 -5.77 11.36
CA LYS A 136 25.12 -6.87 10.73
C LYS A 136 26.42 -6.43 10.05
N THR A 137 26.80 -5.16 10.13
CA THR A 137 28.09 -4.67 9.60
C THR A 137 29.05 -4.31 10.73
N ASN A 138 29.70 -5.33 11.31
CA ASN A 138 30.85 -5.17 12.21
C ASN A 138 32.04 -4.56 11.45
N ALA A 139 32.05 -3.23 11.38
CA ALA A 139 32.95 -2.47 10.50
C ALA A 139 34.31 -2.15 11.13
N ALA A 140 34.44 -2.26 12.46
CA ALA A 140 35.61 -1.76 13.18
C ALA A 140 36.00 -0.35 12.73
N ALA A 141 35.01 0.55 12.58
CA ALA A 141 35.21 1.87 12.03
C ALA A 141 35.48 2.89 13.14
N THR A 142 36.48 3.75 12.95
CA THR A 142 36.70 4.94 13.77
C THR A 142 35.83 6.07 13.23
N LEU A 143 34.86 6.52 14.03
CA LEU A 143 33.89 7.54 13.66
C LEU A 143 34.01 8.73 14.61
N GLN A 144 34.04 9.94 14.05
CA GLN A 144 34.06 11.20 14.79
C GLN A 144 32.73 11.91 14.58
N VAL A 145 32.06 12.27 15.68
CA VAL A 145 30.80 13.01 15.64
C VAL A 145 31.07 14.44 16.08
N GLU A 146 30.93 15.38 15.14
CA GLU A 146 31.15 16.81 15.38
C GLU A 146 29.83 17.59 15.31
N PRO A 147 29.56 18.53 16.24
CA PRO A 147 28.44 19.44 16.11
C PRO A 147 28.68 20.44 14.97
N HIS A 148 27.66 20.70 14.16
CA HIS A 148 27.72 21.69 13.09
C HIS A 148 26.41 22.47 12.94
N LYS A 149 26.38 23.68 13.51
CA LYS A 149 25.22 24.59 13.52
C LYS A 149 23.98 23.91 14.13
N ARG A 150 23.03 23.46 13.32
CA ARG A 150 21.78 22.76 13.70
C ARG A 150 21.75 21.30 13.25
N ALA A 151 22.93 20.74 13.07
CA ALA A 151 23.17 19.41 12.55
C ALA A 151 24.37 18.78 13.27
N ILE A 152 24.52 17.48 13.11
CA ILE A 152 25.76 16.78 13.47
C ILE A 152 26.39 16.23 12.20
N ILE A 153 27.72 16.15 12.19
CA ILE A 153 28.49 15.54 11.10
C ILE A 153 29.18 14.31 11.66
N VAL A 154 29.01 13.18 10.99
CA VAL A 154 29.76 11.95 11.25
C VAL A 154 30.87 11.84 10.20
N LYS A 155 32.11 11.95 10.65
CA LYS A 155 33.35 11.80 9.85
C LYS A 155 34.08 10.52 10.24
N GLY A 156 35.15 10.19 9.49
CA GLY A 156 35.99 9.00 9.72
C GLY A 156 35.78 7.90 8.67
N GLU A 157 35.96 6.64 9.06
CA GLU A 157 35.84 5.47 8.18
C GLU A 157 34.37 5.10 7.87
N THR A 158 33.62 6.05 7.35
CA THR A 158 32.17 5.92 7.13
C THR A 158 31.79 5.02 5.96
N ARG A 159 32.76 4.52 5.17
CA ARG A 159 32.47 3.67 3.99
C ARG A 159 31.77 2.37 4.38
N LYS A 160 32.25 1.72 5.44
CA LYS A 160 31.75 0.42 5.91
C LYS A 160 30.36 0.50 6.57
N VAL A 161 30.03 1.67 7.13
CA VAL A 161 28.74 1.97 7.77
C VAL A 161 27.87 2.90 6.92
N SER A 162 28.21 3.09 5.64
CA SER A 162 27.57 4.10 4.79
C SER A 162 26.09 3.81 4.55
N ASP A 163 25.73 2.55 4.37
CA ASP A 163 24.34 2.12 4.18
C ASP A 163 23.51 2.32 5.46
N ALA A 164 24.09 2.04 6.64
CA ALA A 164 23.47 2.32 7.93
C ALA A 164 23.23 3.82 8.13
N LEU A 165 24.24 4.66 7.87
CA LEU A 165 24.13 6.11 7.99
C LEU A 165 23.07 6.68 7.01
N LYS A 166 22.98 6.11 5.81
CA LYS A 166 21.94 6.45 4.83
C LYS A 166 20.55 6.00 5.29
N ALA A 167 20.42 4.81 5.86
CA ALA A 167 19.17 4.28 6.39
C ALA A 167 18.63 5.15 7.54
N LEU A 168 19.52 5.70 8.37
CA LEU A 168 19.19 6.67 9.41
C LEU A 168 18.80 8.07 8.87
N GLY A 169 18.78 8.25 7.55
CA GLY A 169 18.41 9.51 6.89
C GLY A 169 19.56 10.49 6.77
N GLY A 170 20.80 10.04 6.99
CA GLY A 170 21.98 10.87 6.79
C GLY A 170 22.18 11.23 5.33
N LYS A 171 22.75 12.40 5.07
CA LYS A 171 23.15 12.84 3.73
C LYS A 171 24.65 13.09 3.69
N TRP A 172 25.35 12.43 2.78
CA TRP A 172 26.76 12.72 2.54
C TRP A 172 26.96 14.15 2.02
N ASN A 173 27.81 14.92 2.69
CA ASN A 173 28.20 16.26 2.29
C ASN A 173 29.67 16.27 1.89
N ARG A 174 29.94 16.49 0.60
CA ARG A 174 31.30 16.49 0.02
C ARG A 174 32.19 17.60 0.59
N THR A 175 31.63 18.78 0.86
CA THR A 175 32.37 19.93 1.38
C THR A 175 32.82 19.71 2.83
N LEU A 176 31.97 19.06 3.63
CA LEU A 176 32.26 18.76 5.04
C LEU A 176 32.96 17.41 5.23
N GLY A 177 33.08 16.61 4.17
CA GLY A 177 33.74 15.30 4.21
C GLY A 177 33.06 14.28 5.14
N GLY A 178 31.74 14.37 5.31
CA GLY A 178 31.03 13.56 6.30
C GLY A 178 29.52 13.43 6.04
N TRP A 179 28.90 12.53 6.81
CA TRP A 179 27.44 12.35 6.82
C TRP A 179 26.79 13.38 7.75
N VAL A 180 25.87 14.16 7.20
CA VAL A 180 25.17 15.21 7.96
C VAL A 180 23.79 14.71 8.38
N PHE A 181 23.47 14.85 9.65
CA PHE A 181 22.17 14.53 10.24
C PHE A 181 21.56 15.75 10.90
N SER A 182 20.23 15.80 10.95
CA SER A 182 19.54 16.87 11.68
C SER A 182 19.79 16.75 13.18
N GLN A 183 19.83 17.87 13.91
CA GLN A 183 20.00 17.86 15.37
C GLN A 183 18.94 17.01 16.09
N LYS A 184 17.71 16.93 15.56
CA LYS A 184 16.64 16.09 16.11
C LYS A 184 16.96 14.59 16.08
N GLN A 185 17.82 14.17 15.16
CA GLN A 185 18.24 12.76 15.01
C GLN A 185 19.54 12.45 15.73
N GLN A 186 20.17 13.43 16.39
CA GLN A 186 21.47 13.26 17.04
C GLN A 186 21.47 12.08 18.02
N HIS A 187 20.48 12.02 18.93
CA HIS A 187 20.38 10.95 19.92
C HIS A 187 20.33 9.57 19.24
N ARG A 188 19.41 9.43 18.28
CA ARG A 188 19.21 8.18 17.53
C ARG A 188 20.49 7.75 16.78
N VAL A 189 21.22 8.68 16.19
CA VAL A 189 22.47 8.38 15.48
C VAL A 189 23.55 7.92 16.44
N VAL A 190 23.74 8.62 17.56
CA VAL A 190 24.76 8.27 18.56
C VAL A 190 24.44 6.93 19.22
N GLU A 191 23.18 6.68 19.54
CA GLU A 191 22.70 5.42 20.13
C GLU A 191 22.97 4.24 19.19
N VAL A 192 22.60 4.36 17.92
CA VAL A 192 22.84 3.29 16.92
C VAL A 192 24.33 3.07 16.68
N LEU A 193 25.14 4.14 16.63
CA LEU A 193 26.59 4.00 16.45
C LEU A 193 27.29 3.39 17.68
N LYS A 194 26.77 3.64 18.89
CA LYS A 194 27.26 3.05 20.15
C LYS A 194 26.76 1.60 20.36
N ALA A 195 25.63 1.24 19.77
CA ALA A 195 25.08 -0.12 19.86
C ALA A 195 25.99 -1.16 19.19
N ASP A 196 26.78 -0.76 18.20
CA ASP A 196 27.78 -1.60 17.56
C ASP A 196 29.11 -1.55 18.34
N PRO A 197 29.48 -2.60 19.10
CA PRO A 197 30.67 -2.57 19.96
C PRO A 197 31.99 -2.54 19.18
N THR A 198 31.95 -2.78 17.86
CA THR A 198 33.13 -2.71 17.01
C THR A 198 33.48 -1.28 16.59
N ASN A 199 32.53 -0.35 16.66
CA ASN A 199 32.77 1.02 16.25
C ASN A 199 33.41 1.83 17.39
N THR A 200 34.49 2.55 17.09
CA THR A 200 35.08 3.51 18.02
C THR A 200 34.50 4.88 17.72
N VAL A 201 33.57 5.34 18.56
CA VAL A 201 32.89 6.64 18.40
C VAL A 201 33.54 7.68 19.30
N THR A 202 34.18 8.67 18.71
CA THR A 202 34.69 9.85 19.42
C THR A 202 33.66 10.97 19.32
N LEU A 203 33.14 11.39 20.46
CA LEU A 203 32.24 12.54 20.60
C LEU A 203 33.08 13.77 20.94
N ASP A 204 32.81 14.88 20.28
CA ASP A 204 33.34 16.18 20.70
C ASP A 204 32.73 16.58 22.07
N ASP A 205 33.53 17.12 22.99
CA ASP A 205 33.12 17.42 24.38
C ASP A 205 31.86 18.31 24.47
N ALA A 206 31.65 19.15 23.44
CA ALA A 206 30.47 20.00 23.34
C ALA A 206 29.15 19.21 23.18
N LEU A 207 29.20 17.99 22.62
CA LEU A 207 28.03 17.14 22.43
C LEU A 207 27.67 16.35 23.69
N ASP A 208 28.68 15.88 24.44
CA ASP A 208 28.46 15.03 25.62
C ASP A 208 27.74 15.80 26.75
N SER A 209 28.04 17.10 26.86
CA SER A 209 27.36 18.03 27.77
C SER A 209 25.88 18.26 27.39
N ALA A 210 25.53 18.18 26.11
CA ALA A 210 24.16 18.44 25.64
C ALA A 210 23.24 17.24 25.82
N THR A 211 23.75 16.01 25.70
CA THR A 211 22.97 14.78 25.93
C THR A 211 22.62 14.60 27.40
N SER A 212 23.55 14.91 28.31
CA SER A 212 23.31 14.82 29.76
C SER A 212 22.27 15.81 30.29
N ALA A 213 22.01 16.91 29.57
CA ALA A 213 21.01 17.90 29.94
C ALA A 213 19.59 17.53 29.47
N ALA A 214 19.46 16.64 28.48
CA ALA A 214 18.17 16.27 27.88
C ALA A 214 17.42 15.22 28.70
N GLU A 215 18.12 14.30 29.38
CA GLU A 215 17.48 13.26 30.21
C GLU A 215 16.87 13.81 31.51
N LYS A 216 17.23 15.02 31.96
CA LYS A 216 16.76 15.56 33.24
C LYS A 216 15.41 16.32 33.17
N LYS A 217 14.70 16.30 32.03
CA LYS A 217 13.45 17.07 31.83
C LYS A 217 12.20 16.24 31.50
N THR A 218 12.27 14.91 31.52
CA THR A 218 11.13 14.02 31.25
C THR A 218 10.74 13.20 32.47
N ASP A 219 10.45 13.87 33.58
CA ASP A 219 9.77 13.29 34.74
C ASP A 219 8.64 14.23 35.18
N HIS A 220 7.68 14.44 34.29
CA HIS A 220 6.36 14.94 34.64
C HIS A 220 5.30 14.01 34.04
N PRO A 221 4.64 13.17 34.86
CA PRO A 221 3.48 12.41 34.43
C PRO A 221 2.32 13.38 34.22
N ALA A 222 2.17 13.88 32.99
CA ALA A 222 0.98 14.60 32.57
C ALA A 222 -0.16 13.58 32.35
N THR A 223 -0.73 13.10 33.46
CA THR A 223 -2.04 12.47 33.48
C THR A 223 -3.08 13.53 33.13
N ALA A 224 -3.27 13.77 31.83
CA ALA A 224 -4.38 14.59 31.34
C ALA A 224 -5.66 13.76 31.41
N GLU A 225 -6.32 13.83 32.57
CA GLU A 225 -7.71 13.46 32.79
C GLU A 225 -8.59 14.26 31.80
N LEU A 226 -8.86 13.68 30.64
CA LEU A 226 -9.86 14.17 29.69
C LEU A 226 -11.25 14.00 30.33
N LYS A 227 -11.65 15.01 31.11
CA LYS A 227 -13.05 15.24 31.47
C LYS A 227 -13.85 15.45 30.21
N SER A 228 -14.51 14.38 29.78
CA SER A 228 -15.67 14.38 28.92
C SER A 228 -16.73 15.31 29.52
N LYS A 229 -16.86 16.52 28.95
CA LYS A 229 -17.98 17.42 29.22
C LYS A 229 -18.62 17.77 27.87
N HIS A 230 -19.75 17.12 27.66
CA HIS A 230 -20.88 17.52 26.81
C HIS A 230 -20.76 18.88 26.12
N GLN A 231 -20.92 18.90 24.80
CA GLN A 231 -21.87 19.83 24.19
C GLN A 231 -22.46 19.25 22.91
N SER A 232 -23.64 18.67 23.07
CA SER A 232 -24.68 18.59 22.04
C SER A 232 -24.97 20.01 21.54
N VAL A 233 -24.66 20.29 20.28
CA VAL A 233 -25.26 21.41 19.55
C VAL A 233 -26.08 20.86 18.40
N ALA A 234 -27.32 21.33 18.41
CA ALA A 234 -28.44 20.83 17.65
C ALA A 234 -28.33 21.14 16.16
N SER A 235 -28.98 20.28 15.39
CA SER A 235 -29.85 20.60 14.27
C SER A 235 -29.87 22.07 13.82
N THR A 236 -29.41 22.33 12.60
CA THR A 236 -30.07 23.33 11.74
C THR A 236 -30.10 22.78 10.32
N LYS A 237 -31.19 22.07 10.06
CA LYS A 237 -31.77 21.81 8.76
C LYS A 237 -32.16 23.15 8.15
N ARG A 238 -31.36 23.68 7.21
CA ARG A 238 -31.83 24.73 6.29
C ARG A 238 -32.26 24.03 5.01
N HIS A 239 -33.58 23.95 4.84
CA HIS A 239 -34.20 23.96 3.53
C HIS A 239 -33.61 25.11 2.72
N HIS A 240 -33.13 24.82 1.51
CA HIS A 240 -33.02 25.81 0.46
C HIS A 240 -34.00 25.36 -0.62
N ASP A 241 -35.15 26.01 -0.57
CA ASP A 241 -36.19 26.06 -1.58
C ASP A 241 -35.66 26.69 -2.87
N GLU A 242 -36.24 26.20 -3.97
CA GLU A 242 -36.58 26.91 -5.21
C GLU A 242 -35.46 27.58 -6.03
N ASP A 243 -35.17 26.98 -7.19
CA ASP A 243 -35.07 27.75 -8.44
C ASP A 243 -35.68 26.92 -9.57
N GLU A 244 -36.97 27.14 -9.81
CA GLU A 244 -37.76 26.60 -10.90
C GLU A 244 -37.48 27.43 -12.16
N ALA A 245 -36.63 26.91 -13.04
CA ALA A 245 -36.34 27.52 -14.33
C ALA A 245 -37.54 27.36 -15.28
N GLN A 246 -38.25 28.47 -15.54
CA GLN A 246 -39.25 28.56 -16.60
C GLN A 246 -38.59 28.46 -17.99
N PRO A 247 -39.09 27.61 -18.92
CA PRO A 247 -38.74 27.69 -20.33
C PRO A 247 -39.51 28.84 -20.99
N LYS A 248 -38.78 29.74 -21.65
CA LYS A 248 -39.34 30.72 -22.59
C LYS A 248 -39.66 30.00 -23.90
N GLU A 249 -40.93 29.98 -24.27
CA GLU A 249 -41.36 29.79 -25.65
C GLU A 249 -41.11 31.10 -26.40
N ASP A 250 -40.31 31.04 -27.46
CA ASP A 250 -40.25 32.08 -28.49
C ASP A 250 -40.94 31.57 -29.76
N ALA A 251 -41.74 32.47 -30.31
CA ALA A 251 -42.61 32.34 -31.47
C ALA A 251 -41.86 32.43 -32.81
#